data_AF-A0A550CB36-F1
#
_entry.id   AF-A0A550CB36-F1
#
_cell.length_a   1.000
_cell.length_b   1.000
_cell.length_c   1.000
_cell.angle_alpha   90.00
_cell.angle_beta   90.00
_cell.angle_gamma   90.00
#
_symmetry.space_group_name_H-M   'P 1'
#
loop_
_entity.id
_entity.type
_entity.pdbx_description
1 polymer ?
#
loop_
_entity_poly.entity_id
_entity_poly.type
_entity_poly.pdbx_seq_one_letter_code
_entity_poly.pdbx_strand_id
1 'polypeptide(L)'
;FSQALDWTHEALVVVHNLRWKSPVPLHGWKDFHLAVPELVVQFCVSCELMSQIFLYIGNTGSAMSVLSKGIRETISIPGDWRRRRDFKDATDMRKQVDIGQLRHPDPKSRPTHISDPRLQVWGSWTRLHAKRPVKKELMERQGHTCFIWKSRLYLAGGRNGTFTFFRDLWYLDLEADDLAWRKLPDYPVPVEETNMFWNWTMVVHDNKAYVVNGRRNVDYFDLITEKWERLQCTYEPLSRNERNWPY
;
A
#
# COMPACT_ATOMS: atom_id res chain seq x y z
N PHE A 1 21.98 11.11 6.98
CA PHE A 1 20.69 10.39 6.93
C PHE A 1 20.45 9.70 5.59
N SER A 2 20.49 10.40 4.45
CA SER A 2 20.32 9.80 3.11
C SER A 2 21.18 8.55 2.89
N GLN A 3 22.51 8.65 3.02
CA GLN A 3 23.40 7.50 2.80
C GLN A 3 23.10 6.28 3.69
N ALA A 4 22.70 6.51 4.95
CA ALA A 4 22.32 5.44 5.86
C ALA A 4 20.99 4.79 5.43
N LEU A 5 20.02 5.59 4.97
CA LEU A 5 18.78 5.07 4.40
C LEU A 5 19.04 4.30 3.11
N ASP A 6 19.90 4.80 2.22
CA ASP A 6 20.28 4.13 0.98
C ASP A 6 20.89 2.75 1.28
N TRP A 7 21.82 2.67 2.23
CA TRP A 7 22.42 1.42 2.66
C TRP A 7 21.40 0.44 3.26
N THR A 8 20.55 0.91 4.18
CA THR A 8 19.49 0.05 4.74
C THR A 8 18.50 -0.40 3.68
N HIS A 9 18.16 0.46 2.72
CA HIS A 9 17.26 0.11 1.62
C HIS A 9 17.89 -0.92 0.68
N GLU A 10 19.17 -0.77 0.35
CA GLU A 10 19.94 -1.76 -0.40
C GLU A 10 19.91 -3.12 0.31
N ALA A 11 20.15 -3.16 1.63
CA ALA A 11 20.04 -4.39 2.41
C ALA A 11 18.65 -5.03 2.29
N LEU A 12 17.56 -4.24 2.34
CA LEU A 12 16.20 -4.75 2.14
C LEU A 12 15.99 -5.31 0.73
N VAL A 13 16.51 -4.64 -0.30
CA VAL A 13 16.41 -5.08 -1.70
C VAL A 13 17.18 -6.37 -1.93
N VAL A 14 18.38 -6.50 -1.37
CA VAL A 14 19.19 -7.73 -1.44
C VAL A 14 18.43 -8.89 -0.80
N VAL A 15 17.90 -8.72 0.42
CA VAL A 15 17.12 -9.75 1.09
C VAL A 15 15.89 -10.13 0.28
N HIS A 16 15.18 -9.16 -0.29
CA HIS A 16 13.99 -9.42 -1.11
C HIS A 16 14.33 -10.21 -2.38
N ASN A 17 15.41 -9.85 -3.08
CA ASN A 17 15.86 -10.58 -4.28
C ASN A 17 16.36 -11.99 -3.96
N LEU A 18 17.07 -12.17 -2.85
CA LEU A 18 17.50 -13.50 -2.42
C LEU A 18 16.31 -14.42 -2.15
N ARG A 19 15.20 -13.90 -1.61
CA ARG A 19 13.97 -14.69 -1.38
C ARG A 19 13.42 -15.26 -2.69
N TRP A 20 13.34 -14.44 -3.73
CA TRP A 20 12.87 -14.87 -5.06
C TRP A 20 13.78 -15.92 -5.71
N LYS A 21 15.05 -15.95 -5.32
CA LYS A 21 16.03 -16.94 -5.79
C LYS A 21 16.19 -18.14 -4.86
N SER A 22 15.45 -18.20 -3.74
CA SER A 22 15.59 -19.30 -2.77
C SER A 22 15.12 -20.61 -3.40
N PRO A 23 15.97 -21.66 -3.43
CA PRO A 23 15.61 -22.94 -4.05
C PRO A 23 14.61 -23.75 -3.21
N VAL A 24 14.45 -23.43 -1.92
CA VAL A 24 13.57 -24.16 -0.99
C VAL A 24 12.70 -23.17 -0.23
N PRO A 25 11.36 -23.24 -0.34
CA PRO A 25 10.46 -22.50 0.54
C PRO A 25 10.48 -23.11 1.94
N LEU A 26 10.62 -22.28 2.97
CA LEU A 26 10.60 -22.75 4.37
C LEU A 26 9.24 -23.34 4.77
N HIS A 27 8.15 -22.89 4.13
CA HIS A 27 6.79 -23.40 4.35
C HIS A 27 6.01 -23.48 3.04
N GLY A 28 5.27 -24.57 2.82
CA GLY A 28 4.51 -24.78 1.57
C GLY A 28 3.30 -23.85 1.36
N TRP A 29 3.01 -22.95 2.30
CA TRP A 29 1.82 -22.09 2.29
C TRP A 29 2.10 -20.62 2.65
N LYS A 30 3.37 -20.22 2.77
CA LYS A 30 3.79 -18.83 3.04
C LYS A 30 5.01 -18.44 2.22
N ASP A 31 5.10 -17.14 1.92
CA ASP A 31 6.23 -16.54 1.23
C ASP A 31 7.59 -16.91 1.86
N PHE A 32 8.54 -17.08 0.95
CA PHE A 32 9.89 -17.58 1.12
C PHE A 32 10.66 -16.85 2.23
N HIS A 33 10.82 -17.49 3.39
CA HIS A 33 11.93 -17.15 4.28
C HIS A 33 13.19 -17.84 3.80
N LEU A 34 14.26 -17.07 3.71
CA LEU A 34 15.59 -17.64 3.54
C LEU A 34 15.91 -18.39 4.82
N ALA A 35 16.35 -19.65 4.69
CA ALA A 35 16.73 -20.50 5.82
C ALA A 35 18.07 -20.06 6.45
N VAL A 36 18.29 -18.74 6.58
CA VAL A 36 19.52 -18.09 7.02
C VAL A 36 19.16 -17.08 8.11
N PRO A 37 19.17 -17.49 9.40
CA PRO A 37 18.76 -16.65 10.51
C PRO A 37 19.47 -15.29 10.55
N GLU A 38 20.77 -15.28 10.25
CA GLU A 38 21.63 -14.09 10.29
C GLU A 38 21.12 -13.01 9.33
N LEU A 39 20.69 -13.42 8.14
CA LEU A 39 20.16 -12.51 7.13
C LEU A 39 18.82 -11.90 7.59
N VAL A 40 17.97 -12.71 8.24
CA VAL A 40 16.69 -12.21 8.76
C VAL A 40 16.92 -11.25 9.93
N VAL A 41 17.92 -11.48 10.79
CA VAL A 41 18.33 -10.50 11.82
C VAL A 41 18.77 -9.19 11.17
N GLN A 42 19.65 -9.25 10.16
CA GLN A 42 20.13 -8.05 9.47
C GLN A 42 18.99 -7.28 8.80
N PHE A 43 18.01 -7.98 8.25
CA PHE A 43 16.78 -7.35 7.74
C PHE A 43 16.02 -6.60 8.84
N CYS A 44 15.79 -7.24 9.98
CA CYS A 44 15.06 -6.62 11.10
C CYS A 44 15.81 -5.41 11.66
N VAL A 45 17.12 -5.54 11.86
CA VAL A 45 18.01 -4.44 12.31
C VAL A 45 18.00 -3.28 11.31
N SER A 46 18.03 -3.57 10.01
CA SER A 46 17.93 -2.53 8.97
C SER A 46 16.60 -1.80 9.02
N CYS A 47 15.47 -2.53 9.18
CA CYS A 47 14.16 -1.92 9.35
C CYS A 47 14.07 -1.06 10.62
N GLU A 48 14.66 -1.51 11.74
CA GLU A 48 14.72 -0.72 12.97
C GLU A 48 15.53 0.57 12.78
N LEU A 49 16.72 0.47 12.21
CA LEU A 49 17.58 1.64 11.97
C LEU A 49 16.90 2.65 11.04
N MET A 50 16.25 2.19 9.98
CA MET A 50 15.42 3.04 9.12
C MET A 50 14.32 3.72 9.92
N SER A 51 13.64 2.98 10.79
CA SER A 51 12.57 3.52 11.64
C SER A 51 13.08 4.65 12.52
N GLN A 52 14.22 4.45 13.18
CA GLN A 52 14.85 5.46 14.03
C GLN A 52 15.26 6.70 13.25
N ILE A 53 15.83 6.54 12.04
CA ILE A 53 16.17 7.67 11.16
C ILE A 53 14.90 8.45 10.78
N PHE A 54 13.84 7.76 10.36
CA PHE A 54 12.57 8.41 10.01
C PHE A 54 11.94 9.14 11.19
N LEU A 55 11.99 8.53 12.39
CA LEU A 55 11.48 9.15 13.60
C LEU A 55 12.29 10.41 13.96
N TYR A 56 13.61 10.35 13.87
CA TYR A 56 14.51 11.48 14.11
C TYR A 56 14.19 12.67 13.20
N ILE A 57 13.88 12.42 11.92
CA ILE A 57 13.51 13.47 10.98
C ILE A 57 12.02 13.84 11.01
N GLY A 58 11.25 13.32 11.98
CA GLY A 58 9.83 13.65 12.18
C GLY A 58 8.86 12.93 11.22
N ASN A 59 9.31 11.94 10.45
CA ASN A 59 8.48 11.13 9.57
C ASN A 59 7.96 9.88 10.31
N THR A 60 7.05 10.08 11.25
CA THR A 60 6.47 9.02 12.11
C THR A 60 5.74 7.92 11.33
N GLY A 61 5.14 8.24 10.18
CA GLY A 61 4.41 7.29 9.33
C GLY A 61 5.36 6.31 8.63
N SER A 62 6.42 6.82 8.00
CA SER A 62 7.47 5.96 7.44
C SER A 62 8.16 5.16 8.53
N ALA A 63 8.41 5.75 9.70
CA ALA A 63 9.01 5.05 10.84
C ALA A 63 8.17 3.83 11.27
N MET A 64 6.85 4.00 11.42
CA MET A 64 5.93 2.91 11.77
C MET A 64 5.86 1.84 10.67
N SER A 65 5.80 2.26 9.41
CA SER A 65 5.68 1.36 8.26
C SER A 65 6.87 0.41 8.15
N VAL A 66 8.11 0.95 8.22
CA VAL A 66 9.32 0.12 8.09
C VAL A 66 9.53 -0.78 9.30
N LEU A 67 9.23 -0.31 10.53
CA LEU A 67 9.32 -1.16 11.72
C LEU A 67 8.30 -2.31 11.66
N SER A 68 7.06 -2.00 11.25
CA SER A 68 6.01 -3.01 11.07
C SER A 68 6.38 -4.04 10.02
N LYS A 69 7.10 -3.64 8.95
CA LYS A 69 7.65 -4.57 7.96
C LYS A 69 8.65 -5.53 8.62
N GLY A 70 9.63 -5.02 9.36
CA GLY A 70 10.60 -5.82 10.12
C GLY A 70 9.95 -6.85 11.04
N ILE A 71 9.00 -6.40 11.86
CA ILE A 71 8.27 -7.25 12.80
C ILE A 71 7.47 -8.34 12.07
N ARG A 72 6.74 -7.97 11.01
CA ARG A 72 5.90 -8.90 10.24
C ARG A 72 6.73 -10.05 9.67
N GLU A 73 7.97 -9.81 9.25
CA GLU A 73 8.83 -10.88 8.76
C GLU A 73 9.09 -11.97 9.80
N THR A 74 9.05 -11.64 11.10
CA THR A 74 9.26 -12.64 12.15
C THR A 74 8.03 -13.49 12.45
N ILE A 75 6.85 -13.16 11.92
CA ILE A 75 5.62 -13.93 12.13
C ILE A 75 5.73 -15.34 11.53
N SER A 76 6.60 -15.55 10.55
CA SER A 76 6.77 -16.85 9.87
C SER A 76 8.13 -17.51 10.08
N ILE A 77 8.98 -17.00 10.99
CA ILE A 77 10.24 -17.68 11.32
C ILE A 77 10.05 -18.78 12.37
N PRO A 78 10.91 -19.82 12.37
CA PRO A 78 10.92 -20.89 13.37
C PRO A 78 11.01 -20.37 14.81
N GLY A 79 10.37 -21.06 15.74
CA GLY A 79 10.24 -20.61 17.14
C GLY A 79 11.56 -20.58 17.92
N ASP A 80 12.53 -21.41 17.54
CA ASP A 80 13.89 -21.41 18.05
C ASP A 80 14.67 -20.16 17.66
N TRP A 81 14.44 -19.61 16.47
CA TRP A 81 15.09 -18.36 16.04
C TRP A 81 14.56 -17.16 16.80
N ARG A 82 13.24 -17.11 17.07
CA ARG A 82 12.60 -16.05 17.87
C ARG A 82 13.13 -15.98 19.30
N ARG A 83 13.76 -17.04 19.80
CA ARG A 83 14.34 -17.05 21.16
C ARG A 83 15.71 -16.39 21.22
N ARG A 84 16.40 -16.21 20.08
CA ARG A 84 17.68 -15.50 20.06
C ARG A 84 17.48 -14.04 20.49
N ARG A 85 18.46 -13.51 21.23
CA ARG A 85 18.39 -12.18 21.84
C ARG A 85 18.39 -11.06 20.80
N ASP A 86 19.23 -11.19 19.79
CA ASP A 86 19.34 -10.26 18.66
C ASP A 86 18.01 -10.07 17.91
N PHE A 87 17.25 -11.15 17.71
CA PHE A 87 15.89 -11.08 17.16
C PHE A 87 14.93 -10.30 18.08
N LYS A 88 14.89 -10.65 19.37
CA LYS A 88 13.98 -10.01 20.32
C LYS A 88 14.20 -8.51 20.42
N ASP A 89 15.45 -8.08 20.44
CA ASP A 89 15.80 -6.66 20.54
C ASP A 89 15.39 -5.92 19.26
N ALA A 90 15.64 -6.50 18.08
CA ALA A 90 15.29 -5.91 16.78
C ALA A 90 13.78 -5.89 16.49
N THR A 91 13.00 -6.74 17.16
CA THR A 91 11.56 -6.91 16.91
C THR A 91 10.72 -6.63 18.15
N ASP A 92 11.22 -5.79 19.06
CA ASP A 92 10.49 -5.43 20.27
C ASP A 92 9.18 -4.71 19.92
N MET A 93 8.06 -5.41 20.16
CA MET A 93 6.71 -4.92 19.92
C MET A 93 6.41 -3.62 20.68
N ARG A 94 7.09 -3.35 21.79
CA ARG A 94 6.93 -2.10 22.55
C ARG A 94 7.28 -0.89 21.69
N LYS A 95 8.35 -0.98 20.89
CA LYS A 95 8.74 0.07 19.94
C LYS A 95 7.64 0.37 18.94
N GLN A 96 6.96 -0.67 18.45
CA GLN A 96 5.84 -0.52 17.52
C GLN A 96 4.62 0.11 18.19
N VAL A 97 4.31 -0.28 19.43
CA VAL A 97 3.23 0.33 20.21
C VAL A 97 3.51 1.80 20.45
N ASP A 98 4.73 2.14 20.89
CA ASP A 98 5.14 3.51 21.20
C ASP A 98 5.03 4.43 19.98
N ILE A 99 5.57 3.99 18.83
CA ILE A 99 5.47 4.75 17.57
C ILE A 99 4.01 4.78 17.08
N GLY A 100 3.25 3.71 17.26
CA GLY A 100 1.84 3.63 16.87
C GLY A 100 0.92 4.58 17.63
N GLN A 101 1.34 5.12 18.78
CA GLN A 101 0.62 6.18 19.50
C GLN A 101 0.87 7.58 18.91
N LEU A 102 1.88 7.74 18.07
CA LEU A 102 2.23 9.03 17.47
C LEU A 102 1.28 9.35 16.31
N ARG A 103 0.92 10.63 16.17
CA ARG A 103 0.24 11.10 14.96
C ARG A 103 1.24 11.22 13.81
N HIS A 104 0.78 11.28 12.57
CA HIS A 104 1.66 11.55 11.42
C HIS A 104 1.30 12.83 10.68
N PRO A 105 2.22 13.81 10.59
CA PRO A 105 3.38 14.00 11.50
C PRO A 105 2.90 14.27 12.93
N ASP A 106 3.69 13.88 13.95
CA ASP A 106 3.27 14.08 15.35
C ASP A 106 3.45 15.54 15.74
N PRO A 107 2.41 16.24 16.23
CA PRO A 107 2.48 17.66 16.57
C PRO A 107 3.53 18.01 17.62
N LYS A 108 3.89 17.09 18.52
CA LYS A 108 4.90 17.28 19.56
C LYS A 108 6.32 17.04 19.03
N SER A 109 6.45 16.25 17.96
CA SER A 109 7.72 15.90 17.33
C SER A 109 8.16 16.86 16.22
N ARG A 110 7.46 18.00 16.04
CA ARG A 110 7.70 18.93 14.93
C ARG A 110 9.18 19.30 14.87
N PRO A 111 9.93 18.83 13.84
CA PRO A 111 11.28 19.30 13.64
C PRO A 111 11.19 20.82 13.44
N THR A 112 11.91 21.59 14.24
CA THR A 112 11.94 23.06 14.08
C THR A 112 12.74 23.48 12.84
N HIS A 113 13.48 22.55 12.26
CA HIS A 113 14.30 22.73 11.08
C HIS A 113 14.20 21.49 10.16
N ILE A 114 14.19 21.73 8.85
CA ILE A 114 14.25 20.68 7.83
C ILE A 114 15.72 20.33 7.60
N SER A 115 16.14 19.16 8.08
CA SER A 115 17.50 18.65 7.92
C SER A 115 17.73 17.97 6.57
N ASP A 116 16.70 17.36 5.96
CA ASP A 116 16.74 16.85 4.59
C ASP A 116 15.36 17.01 3.90
N PRO A 117 15.20 18.04 3.04
CA PRO A 117 13.93 18.32 2.36
C PRO A 117 13.41 17.17 1.49
N ARG A 118 14.28 16.25 1.05
CA ARG A 118 13.88 15.10 0.21
C ARG A 118 13.26 13.97 1.03
N LEU A 119 13.53 13.93 2.34
CA LEU A 119 13.11 12.86 3.24
C LEU A 119 12.00 13.28 4.21
N GLN A 120 11.79 14.59 4.38
CA GLN A 120 10.80 15.16 5.28
C GLN A 120 9.62 15.73 4.50
N VAL A 121 8.43 15.18 4.72
CA VAL A 121 7.18 15.73 4.18
C VAL A 121 6.56 16.64 5.25
N TRP A 122 6.58 17.94 5.01
CA TRP A 122 5.84 18.91 5.83
C TRP A 122 4.46 19.11 5.21
N GLY A 123 3.44 19.02 6.04
CA GLY A 123 2.07 19.22 5.64
C GLY A 123 1.17 19.34 6.85
N SER A 124 -0.04 19.84 6.62
CA SER A 124 -1.12 19.80 7.59
C SER A 124 -2.21 18.87 7.06
N TRP A 125 -2.85 18.17 8.00
CA TRP A 125 -4.08 17.47 7.70
C TRP A 125 -5.24 18.43 7.89
N THR A 126 -5.92 18.72 6.80
CA THR A 126 -7.18 19.46 6.82
C THR A 126 -8.31 18.51 6.49
N ARG A 127 -9.37 18.56 7.29
CA ARG A 127 -10.58 17.81 6.98
C ARG A 127 -11.34 18.53 5.87
N LEU A 128 -11.55 17.84 4.75
CA LEU A 128 -12.45 18.32 3.70
C LEU A 128 -13.90 18.15 4.16
N HIS A 129 -14.68 19.23 4.04
CA HIS A 129 -16.09 19.25 4.41
C HIS A 129 -16.96 19.05 3.16
N ALA A 130 -17.09 17.79 2.74
CA ALA A 130 -17.95 17.44 1.62
C ALA A 130 -19.39 17.12 2.08
N LYS A 131 -20.39 17.61 1.33
CA LYS A 131 -21.78 17.19 1.42
C LYS A 131 -21.89 15.70 1.14
N ARG A 132 -22.51 14.98 2.08
CA ARG A 132 -22.70 13.54 1.99
C ARG A 132 -23.93 13.21 1.15
N PRO A 133 -23.96 12.05 0.48
CA PRO A 133 -25.20 11.50 -0.06
C PRO A 133 -26.23 11.28 1.04
N VAL A 134 -27.51 11.21 0.67
CA VAL A 134 -28.66 11.06 1.59
C VAL A 134 -28.47 9.90 2.58
N LYS A 135 -27.86 8.79 2.15
CA LYS A 135 -27.52 7.66 3.02
C LYS A 135 -26.06 7.72 3.42
N LYS A 136 -25.81 8.07 4.69
CA LYS A 136 -24.46 8.23 5.25
C LYS A 136 -23.67 6.91 5.19
N GLU A 137 -24.34 5.77 5.33
CA GLU A 137 -23.72 4.44 5.33
C GLU A 137 -23.05 4.11 3.98
N LEU A 138 -23.43 4.80 2.90
CA LEU A 138 -22.77 4.62 1.60
C LEU A 138 -21.33 5.15 1.65
N MET A 139 -21.02 6.18 2.43
CA MET A 139 -19.66 6.75 2.42
C MET A 139 -18.73 6.15 3.50
N GLU A 140 -19.28 5.39 4.45
CA GLU A 140 -18.50 4.74 5.51
C GLU A 140 -17.99 3.39 5.03
N ARG A 141 -16.75 3.36 4.54
CA ARG A 141 -16.19 2.17 3.89
C ARG A 141 -14.68 2.00 4.07
N GLN A 142 -14.24 0.75 4.00
CA GLN A 142 -12.83 0.32 4.03
C GLN A 142 -12.51 -0.60 2.85
N GLY A 143 -11.23 -0.69 2.49
CA GLY A 143 -10.75 -1.52 1.36
C GLY A 143 -11.35 -1.13 0.01
N HIS A 144 -11.73 0.14 -0.13
CA HIS A 144 -12.11 0.75 -1.40
C HIS A 144 -10.85 1.11 -2.20
N THR A 145 -11.01 1.38 -3.48
CA THR A 145 -9.97 2.00 -4.29
C THR A 145 -10.27 3.49 -4.44
N CYS A 146 -9.22 4.32 -4.47
CA CYS A 146 -9.35 5.75 -4.71
C CYS A 146 -8.19 6.25 -5.58
N PHE A 147 -8.47 7.25 -6.41
CA PHE A 147 -7.49 7.88 -7.29
C PHE A 147 -7.93 9.30 -7.64
N ILE A 148 -7.00 10.14 -8.06
CA ILE A 148 -7.28 11.50 -8.52
C ILE A 148 -7.05 11.59 -10.02
N TRP A 149 -8.00 12.19 -10.75
CA TRP A 149 -7.84 12.55 -12.16
C TRP A 149 -8.51 13.88 -12.43
N LYS A 150 -7.79 14.83 -13.04
CA LYS A 150 -8.25 16.20 -13.35
C LYS A 150 -9.01 16.86 -12.19
N SER A 151 -8.34 16.98 -11.04
CA SER A 151 -8.89 17.59 -9.82
C SER A 151 -10.16 16.93 -9.27
N ARG A 152 -10.47 15.69 -9.68
CA ARG A 152 -11.56 14.90 -9.12
C ARG A 152 -11.01 13.70 -8.36
N LEU A 153 -11.45 13.53 -7.12
CA LEU A 153 -11.15 12.36 -6.29
C LEU A 153 -12.22 11.29 -6.54
N TYR A 154 -11.83 10.17 -7.14
CA TYR A 154 -12.68 9.03 -7.40
C TYR A 154 -12.61 8.01 -6.26
N LEU A 155 -13.74 7.32 -6.02
CA LEU A 155 -13.92 6.31 -4.99
C LEU A 155 -14.73 5.15 -5.55
N ALA A 156 -14.20 3.93 -5.53
CA ALA A 156 -14.92 2.76 -6.02
C ALA A 156 -14.89 1.58 -5.03
N GLY A 157 -16.02 0.90 -4.93
CA GLY A 157 -16.17 -0.34 -4.17
C GLY A 157 -15.85 -0.22 -2.67
N GLY A 158 -15.31 -1.29 -2.09
CA GLY A 158 -15.04 -1.42 -0.66
C GLY A 158 -16.21 -2.05 0.10
N ARG A 159 -16.13 -2.01 1.43
CA ARG A 159 -17.17 -2.53 2.32
C ARG A 159 -17.43 -1.62 3.50
N ASN A 160 -18.65 -1.60 4.00
CA ASN A 160 -18.95 -0.94 5.28
C ASN A 160 -18.66 -1.85 6.49
N GLY A 161 -18.96 -1.37 7.69
CA GLY A 161 -18.80 -2.12 8.94
C GLY A 161 -19.73 -3.32 9.10
N THR A 162 -20.81 -3.39 8.32
CA THR A 162 -21.84 -4.46 8.39
C THR A 162 -21.66 -5.53 7.30
N PHE A 163 -20.45 -5.67 6.75
CA PHE A 163 -20.13 -6.61 5.67
C PHE A 163 -20.95 -6.42 4.38
N THR A 164 -21.53 -5.23 4.16
CA THR A 164 -22.11 -4.88 2.85
C THR A 164 -20.99 -4.47 1.91
N PHE A 165 -20.90 -5.13 0.77
CA PHE A 165 -19.90 -4.84 -0.27
C PHE A 165 -20.49 -3.91 -1.31
N PHE A 166 -19.77 -2.86 -1.61
CA PHE A 166 -20.16 -1.89 -2.61
C PHE A 166 -19.53 -2.24 -3.95
N ARG A 167 -20.24 -1.89 -5.02
CA ARG A 167 -19.75 -1.93 -6.41
C ARG A 167 -20.00 -0.60 -7.11
N ASP A 168 -20.29 0.43 -6.33
CA ASP A 168 -20.57 1.76 -6.80
C ASP A 168 -19.27 2.51 -7.12
N LEU A 169 -19.43 3.56 -7.91
CA LEU A 169 -18.38 4.50 -8.24
C LEU A 169 -18.88 5.91 -7.91
N TRP A 170 -18.03 6.70 -7.27
CA TRP A 170 -18.31 8.06 -6.90
C TRP A 170 -17.11 8.94 -7.24
N TYR A 171 -17.35 10.24 -7.34
CA TYR A 171 -16.24 11.19 -7.22
C TYR A 171 -16.64 12.45 -6.47
N LEU A 172 -15.62 13.17 -6.03
CA LEU A 172 -15.69 14.50 -5.44
C LEU A 172 -14.90 15.46 -6.32
N ASP A 173 -15.52 16.53 -6.79
CA ASP A 173 -14.83 17.61 -7.49
C ASP A 173 -14.07 18.47 -6.48
N LEU A 174 -12.73 18.52 -6.55
CA LEU A 174 -11.90 19.20 -5.57
C LEU A 174 -11.76 20.70 -5.85
N GLU A 175 -12.18 21.17 -7.02
CA GLU A 175 -12.19 22.59 -7.40
C GLU A 175 -13.55 23.25 -7.18
N ALA A 176 -14.58 22.46 -6.85
CA ALA A 176 -15.90 23.00 -6.56
C ALA A 176 -15.92 23.77 -5.23
N ASP A 177 -16.51 24.97 -5.24
CA ASP A 177 -16.76 25.76 -4.02
C ASP A 177 -17.58 24.98 -2.98
N ASP A 178 -18.50 24.15 -3.47
CA ASP A 178 -19.37 23.31 -2.65
C ASP A 178 -19.06 21.83 -2.91
N LEU A 179 -18.11 21.30 -2.15
CA LEU A 179 -17.67 19.91 -2.22
C LEU A 179 -18.86 18.95 -2.00
N ALA A 180 -19.24 18.18 -3.02
CA ALA A 180 -20.30 17.18 -2.92
C ALA A 180 -19.96 15.90 -3.69
N TRP A 181 -20.29 14.74 -3.12
CA TRP A 181 -20.11 13.45 -3.78
C TRP A 181 -21.14 13.26 -4.90
N ARG A 182 -20.68 13.02 -6.13
CA ARG A 182 -21.52 12.60 -7.27
C ARG A 182 -21.39 11.10 -7.51
N LYS A 183 -22.53 10.43 -7.67
CA LYS A 183 -22.60 9.02 -8.07
C LYS A 183 -22.35 8.87 -9.57
N LEU A 184 -21.55 7.88 -9.95
CA LEU A 184 -21.30 7.43 -11.32
C LEU A 184 -21.95 6.05 -11.54
N PRO A 185 -22.00 5.53 -12.78
CA PRO A 185 -22.50 4.18 -13.03
C PRO A 185 -21.79 3.13 -12.19
N ASP A 186 -22.56 2.23 -11.58
CA ASP A 186 -22.03 1.12 -10.79
C ASP A 186 -21.24 0.15 -11.70
N TYR A 187 -20.26 -0.54 -11.13
CA TYR A 187 -19.45 -1.50 -11.87
C TYR A 187 -20.34 -2.67 -12.37
N PRO A 188 -20.40 -2.91 -13.69
CA PRO A 188 -21.50 -3.66 -14.30
C PRO A 188 -21.35 -5.17 -14.18
N VAL A 189 -20.17 -5.66 -13.83
CA VAL A 189 -19.89 -7.09 -13.78
C VAL A 189 -20.45 -7.67 -12.47
N PRO A 190 -21.18 -8.79 -12.48
CA PRO A 190 -21.73 -9.37 -11.26
C PRO A 190 -20.66 -9.86 -10.26
N VAL A 191 -21.06 -10.00 -8.99
CA VAL A 191 -20.18 -10.48 -7.91
C VAL A 191 -19.76 -11.93 -8.17
N GLU A 192 -20.64 -12.73 -8.77
CA GLU A 192 -20.42 -14.13 -9.07
C GLU A 192 -19.27 -14.31 -10.08
N GLU A 193 -19.04 -13.32 -10.95
CA GLU A 193 -18.00 -13.38 -11.99
C GLU A 193 -16.65 -12.82 -11.52
N THR A 194 -16.65 -11.87 -10.59
CA THR A 194 -15.46 -11.08 -10.24
C THR A 194 -15.10 -11.13 -8.77
N ASN A 195 -15.97 -11.69 -7.93
CA ASN A 195 -15.95 -11.57 -6.48
C ASN A 195 -16.23 -10.13 -6.02
N MET A 196 -16.06 -9.89 -4.72
CA MET A 196 -16.25 -8.61 -4.05
C MET A 196 -15.26 -7.56 -4.58
N PHE A 197 -15.76 -6.35 -4.87
CA PHE A 197 -14.92 -5.19 -5.20
C PHE A 197 -14.25 -4.66 -3.92
N TRP A 198 -13.43 -5.49 -3.28
CA TRP A 198 -12.76 -5.23 -2.02
C TRP A 198 -11.26 -5.47 -2.19
N ASN A 199 -10.44 -4.48 -1.81
CA ASN A 199 -9.00 -4.46 -1.99
C ASN A 199 -8.54 -4.61 -3.46
N TRP A 200 -9.41 -4.31 -4.41
CA TRP A 200 -9.00 -4.15 -5.81
C TRP A 200 -8.26 -2.83 -5.97
N THR A 201 -7.46 -2.73 -7.02
CA THR A 201 -6.73 -1.51 -7.38
C THR A 201 -7.27 -0.96 -8.68
N MET A 202 -7.44 0.36 -8.79
CA MET A 202 -7.64 1.03 -10.07
C MET A 202 -6.44 1.88 -10.42
N VAL A 203 -6.01 1.81 -11.69
CA VAL A 203 -4.86 2.57 -12.21
C VAL A 203 -5.33 3.43 -13.37
N VAL A 204 -4.99 4.72 -13.34
CA VAL A 204 -5.35 5.66 -14.41
C VAL A 204 -4.27 5.66 -15.49
N HIS A 205 -4.68 5.45 -16.74
CA HIS A 205 -3.82 5.58 -17.92
C HIS A 205 -4.69 6.02 -19.11
N ASP A 206 -4.21 6.98 -19.90
CA ASP A 206 -4.88 7.47 -21.12
C ASP A 206 -6.39 7.76 -20.95
N ASN A 207 -6.73 8.51 -19.91
CA ASN A 207 -8.11 8.89 -19.54
C ASN A 207 -9.04 7.70 -19.21
N LYS A 208 -8.48 6.53 -18.87
CA LYS A 208 -9.21 5.35 -18.42
C LYS A 208 -8.72 4.92 -17.06
N ALA A 209 -9.63 4.49 -16.19
CA ALA A 209 -9.30 3.90 -14.91
C ALA A 209 -9.49 2.37 -14.98
N TYR A 210 -8.38 1.65 -15.09
CA TYR A 210 -8.32 0.20 -15.26
C TYR A 210 -8.44 -0.54 -13.93
N VAL A 211 -9.29 -1.55 -13.86
CA VAL A 211 -9.49 -2.40 -12.67
C VAL A 211 -8.51 -3.56 -12.69
N VAL A 212 -7.69 -3.66 -11.64
CA VAL A 212 -6.77 -4.78 -11.40
C VAL A 212 -7.34 -5.65 -10.29
N ASN A 213 -7.90 -6.79 -10.67
CA ASN A 213 -8.55 -7.77 -9.78
C ASN A 213 -8.09 -9.22 -10.03
N GLY A 214 -6.95 -9.40 -10.71
CA GLY A 214 -6.35 -10.72 -10.94
C GLY A 214 -7.02 -11.57 -12.03
N ARG A 215 -7.99 -11.01 -12.76
CA ARG A 215 -8.62 -11.66 -13.91
C ARG A 215 -7.84 -11.45 -15.19
N ARG A 216 -8.08 -12.32 -16.18
CA ARG A 216 -7.53 -12.19 -17.54
C ARG A 216 -8.13 -11.00 -18.30
N ASN A 217 -9.42 -10.73 -18.10
CA ASN A 217 -10.09 -9.58 -18.70
C ASN A 217 -9.86 -8.36 -17.82
N VAL A 218 -9.50 -7.24 -18.44
CA VAL A 218 -9.30 -5.97 -17.76
C VAL A 218 -10.49 -5.08 -18.06
N ASP A 219 -11.31 -4.82 -17.04
CA ASP A 219 -12.39 -3.84 -17.12
C ASP A 219 -11.82 -2.43 -16.85
N TYR A 220 -12.38 -1.42 -17.48
CA TYR A 220 -12.00 -0.02 -17.23
C TYR A 220 -13.21 0.90 -17.22
N PHE A 221 -13.08 2.01 -16.49
CA PHE A 221 -14.01 3.13 -16.55
C PHE A 221 -13.38 4.24 -17.40
N ASP A 222 -14.04 4.58 -18.51
CA ASP A 222 -13.64 5.71 -19.35
C ASP A 222 -14.01 7.02 -18.65
N LEU A 223 -13.01 7.82 -18.28
CA LEU A 223 -13.16 9.01 -17.45
C LEU A 223 -13.73 10.21 -18.23
N ILE A 224 -13.79 10.12 -19.56
CA ILE A 224 -14.34 11.16 -20.44
C ILE A 224 -15.82 10.89 -20.70
N THR A 225 -16.17 9.66 -21.05
CA THR A 225 -17.53 9.25 -21.39
C THR A 225 -18.35 8.79 -20.18
N GLU A 226 -17.68 8.55 -19.05
CA GLU A 226 -18.25 8.05 -17.79
C GLU A 226 -18.93 6.68 -17.95
N LYS A 227 -18.31 5.79 -18.73
CA LYS A 227 -18.84 4.46 -19.04
C LYS A 227 -17.86 3.35 -18.69
N TRP A 228 -18.41 2.21 -18.31
CA TRP A 228 -17.65 0.98 -18.11
C TRP A 228 -17.50 0.22 -19.42
N GLU A 229 -16.29 -0.24 -19.68
CA GLU A 229 -15.95 -1.06 -20.82
C GLU A 229 -14.99 -2.19 -20.41
N ARG A 230 -14.79 -3.15 -21.30
CA ARG A 230 -13.95 -4.34 -21.07
C ARG A 230 -12.95 -4.50 -22.19
N LEU A 231 -11.70 -4.74 -21.82
CA LEU A 231 -10.63 -5.10 -22.73
C LEU A 231 -10.28 -6.57 -22.51
N GLN A 232 -10.39 -7.37 -23.57
CA GLN A 232 -9.92 -8.76 -23.53
C GLN A 232 -8.41 -8.75 -23.73
N CYS A 233 -7.66 -9.12 -22.69
CA CYS A 233 -6.22 -9.26 -22.83
C CYS A 233 -5.89 -10.59 -23.50
N THR A 234 -5.19 -10.53 -24.62
CA THR A 234 -4.51 -11.68 -25.22
C THR A 234 -3.07 -11.71 -24.71
N TYR A 235 -2.56 -12.90 -24.44
CA TYR A 235 -1.13 -13.11 -24.21
C TYR A 235 -0.59 -13.85 -25.42
N GLU A 236 0.22 -13.16 -26.21
CA GLU A 236 1.05 -13.79 -27.22
C GLU A 236 2.42 -14.03 -26.60
N PRO A 237 2.85 -15.29 -26.40
CA PRO A 237 4.18 -15.56 -25.92
C PRO A 237 5.17 -14.98 -26.92
N LEU A 238 6.04 -14.08 -26.47
CA LEU A 238 7.18 -13.63 -27.27
C LEU A 238 7.91 -14.88 -27.78
N SER A 239 8.23 -14.88 -29.07
CA SER A 239 9.03 -15.96 -29.65
C SER A 239 10.33 -16.07 -28.83
N ARG A 240 10.86 -17.29 -28.68
CA ARG A 240 11.99 -17.58 -27.78
C ARG A 240 13.23 -16.69 -28.02
N ASN A 241 13.28 -16.00 -29.17
CA ASN A 241 14.36 -15.13 -29.63
C ASN A 241 14.14 -13.63 -29.35
N GLU A 242 12.97 -13.21 -28.86
CA GLU A 242 12.63 -11.80 -28.59
C GLU A 242 12.60 -11.51 -27.08
N ARG A 243 13.51 -12.12 -26.32
CA ARG A 243 13.72 -11.79 -24.91
C ARG A 243 14.47 -10.45 -24.79
N ASN A 244 13.76 -9.36 -25.04
CA ASN A 244 14.19 -8.00 -24.68
C ASN A 244 13.20 -7.43 -23.64
N TRP A 245 13.13 -8.05 -22.47
CA TRP A 245 12.31 -7.58 -21.34
C TRP A 245 13.04 -7.77 -20.01
N PRO A 246 13.12 -6.73 -19.18
CA PRO A 246 14.06 -5.61 -19.32
C PRO A 246 15.47 -5.98 -18.79
N TYR A 247 16.01 -7.15 -19.16
CA TYR A 247 17.44 -7.49 -19.05
C TYR A 247 17.84 -8.39 -20.22
#